data_AF-A0A7V3A3G5-F1
#
_entry.id   AF-A0A7V3A3G5-F1
#
_cell.length_a   1.000
_cell.length_b   1.000
_cell.length_c   1.000
_cell.angle_alpha   90.00
_cell.angle_beta   90.00
_cell.angle_gamma   90.00
#
_symmetry.space_group_name_H-M   'P 1'
#
loop_
_entity.id
_entity.type
_entity.pdbx_description
1 polymer ?
#
loop_
_entity_poly.entity_id
_entity_poly.type
_entity_poly.pdbx_seq_one_letter_code
_entity_poly.pdbx_strand_id
1 'polypeptide(L)'
;MTTLDRDIQTLRSFIQLKRQEQNRKLKELREQAERDFSNILTLIINEFNPRRIYQWGSLLEGNRFQEISDIDIAVEGITDPKTFFSLYRKAQALTSFPLHLVQIETIHPEYANNIKQKGKLLYERPF
;
A
#
# COMPACT_ATOMS: atom_id res chain seq x y z
N MET A 1 -40.42 -8.58 -27.84
CA MET A 1 -39.03 -8.56 -27.37
C MET A 1 -38.24 -9.48 -28.29
N THR A 2 -37.31 -8.92 -29.06
CA THR A 2 -36.58 -9.65 -30.10
C THR A 2 -35.50 -10.55 -29.48
N THR A 3 -34.99 -11.53 -30.23
CA THR A 3 -33.84 -12.35 -29.81
C THR A 3 -32.62 -11.49 -29.51
N LEU A 4 -32.39 -10.45 -30.31
CA LEU A 4 -31.32 -9.46 -30.11
C LEU A 4 -31.46 -8.71 -28.76
N ASP A 5 -32.69 -8.35 -28.36
CA ASP A 5 -32.93 -7.70 -27.05
C ASP A 5 -32.59 -8.62 -25.87
N ARG A 6 -32.84 -9.93 -25.99
CA ARG A 6 -32.48 -10.92 -24.96
C ARG A 6 -30.98 -11.13 -24.87
N ASP A 7 -30.29 -11.16 -26.00
CA ASP A 7 -28.83 -11.34 -26.05
C ASP A 7 -28.11 -10.12 -25.44
N ILE A 8 -28.59 -8.90 -25.73
CA ILE A 8 -28.06 -7.67 -25.13
C ILE A 8 -28.27 -7.64 -23.62
N GLN A 9 -29.45 -8.05 -23.11
CA GLN A 9 -29.71 -8.12 -21.68
C GLN A 9 -28.83 -9.17 -20.97
N THR A 10 -28.62 -10.33 -21.62
CA THR A 10 -27.75 -11.39 -21.10
C THR A 10 -26.30 -10.91 -21.01
N LEU A 11 -25.80 -10.24 -22.05
CA LEU A 11 -24.45 -9.67 -22.08
C LEU A 11 -24.27 -8.60 -20.99
N ARG A 12 -25.23 -7.68 -20.83
CA ARG A 12 -25.19 -6.65 -19.78
C ARG A 12 -25.12 -7.27 -18.38
N SER A 13 -25.94 -8.29 -18.13
CA SER A 13 -25.98 -8.99 -16.84
C SER A 13 -24.65 -9.70 -16.55
N PHE A 14 -24.06 -10.36 -17.55
CA PHE A 14 -22.75 -10.99 -17.42
C PHE A 14 -21.64 -9.99 -17.08
N ILE A 15 -21.58 -8.86 -17.78
CA ILE A 15 -20.61 -7.78 -17.52
C ILE A 15 -20.78 -7.23 -16.10
N GLN A 16 -22.03 -7.00 -15.67
CA GLN A 16 -22.33 -6.50 -14.34
C GLN A 16 -21.87 -7.48 -13.24
N LEU A 17 -22.15 -8.78 -13.40
CA LEU A 17 -21.71 -9.81 -12.46
C LEU A 17 -20.17 -9.87 -12.39
N LYS A 18 -19.48 -9.82 -13.53
CA LYS A 18 -18.02 -9.79 -13.57
C LYS A 18 -17.44 -8.57 -12.86
N ARG A 19 -18.04 -7.39 -13.05
CA ARG A 19 -17.62 -6.16 -12.37
C ARG A 19 -17.83 -6.24 -10.86
N GLN A 20 -18.95 -6.82 -10.41
CA GLN A 20 -19.21 -7.03 -8.98
C GLN A 20 -18.21 -8.00 -8.36
N GLU A 21 -17.90 -9.11 -9.05
CA GLU A 21 -16.90 -10.08 -8.63
C GLU A 21 -15.51 -9.43 -8.48
N GLN A 22 -15.09 -8.67 -9.49
CA GLN A 22 -13.82 -7.93 -9.47
C GLN A 22 -13.77 -6.90 -8.34
N ASN A 23 -14.84 -6.12 -8.16
CA ASN A 23 -14.91 -5.12 -7.08
C ASN A 23 -14.83 -5.78 -5.70
N ARG A 24 -15.48 -6.93 -5.50
CA ARG A 24 -15.40 -7.69 -4.25
C ARG A 24 -13.97 -8.18 -3.99
N LYS A 25 -13.33 -8.80 -5.00
CA LYS A 25 -11.94 -9.27 -4.89
C LYS A 25 -10.99 -8.12 -4.59
N LEU A 26 -11.14 -6.99 -5.28
CA LEU A 26 -10.29 -5.82 -5.06
C LEU A 26 -10.46 -5.23 -3.65
N LYS A 27 -11.69 -5.19 -3.14
CA LYS A 27 -11.98 -4.79 -1.77
C LYS A 27 -11.28 -5.71 -0.77
N GLU A 28 -11.37 -7.03 -0.95
CA GLU A 28 -10.72 -8.02 -0.08
C GLU A 28 -9.18 -7.89 -0.09
N LEU A 29 -8.59 -7.71 -1.28
CA LEU A 29 -7.17 -7.46 -1.43
C LEU A 29 -6.75 -6.18 -0.71
N ARG A 30 -7.51 -5.10 -0.88
CA ARG A 30 -7.23 -3.83 -0.23
C ARG A 30 -7.29 -3.96 1.29
N GLU A 31 -8.32 -4.59 1.82
CA GLU A 31 -8.45 -4.82 3.26
C GLU A 31 -7.29 -5.66 3.81
N GLN A 32 -6.79 -6.63 3.03
CA GLN A 32 -5.59 -7.38 3.41
C GLN A 32 -4.34 -6.50 3.40
N ALA A 33 -4.13 -5.69 2.36
CA ALA A 33 -3.00 -4.76 2.27
C ALA A 33 -3.01 -3.74 3.42
N GLU A 34 -4.19 -3.23 3.82
CA GLU A 34 -4.35 -2.35 4.98
C GLU A 34 -3.98 -3.04 6.30
N ARG A 35 -4.34 -4.31 6.48
CA ARG A 35 -3.93 -5.11 7.65
C ARG A 35 -2.42 -5.33 7.69
N ASP A 36 -1.85 -5.76 6.57
CA ASP A 36 -0.41 -5.99 6.43
C ASP A 36 0.37 -4.70 6.70
N PHE A 37 -0.08 -3.58 6.12
CA PHE A 37 0.46 -2.25 6.37
C PHE A 37 0.47 -1.91 7.87
N SER A 38 -0.64 -2.13 8.56
CA SER A 38 -0.74 -1.87 10.01
C SER A 38 0.23 -2.73 10.82
N ASN A 39 0.44 -3.99 10.42
CA ASN A 39 1.40 -4.89 11.07
C ASN A 39 2.84 -4.43 10.84
N ILE A 40 3.18 -4.03 9.60
CA ILE A 40 4.49 -3.49 9.26
C ILE A 40 4.76 -2.18 10.02
N LEU A 41 3.78 -1.29 10.11
CA LEU A 41 3.88 -0.05 10.87
C LEU A 41 4.21 -0.33 12.34
N THR A 42 3.49 -1.27 12.95
CA THR A 42 3.72 -1.71 14.34
C THR A 42 5.12 -2.31 14.53
N LEU A 43 5.56 -3.16 13.60
CA LEU A 43 6.92 -3.72 13.58
C LEU A 43 7.98 -2.62 13.55
N ILE A 44 7.86 -1.65 12.63
CA ILE A 44 8.84 -0.55 12.48
C ILE A 44 8.94 0.23 13.80
N ILE A 45 7.81 0.64 14.37
CA ILE A 45 7.76 1.46 15.59
C ILE A 45 8.41 0.71 16.76
N ASN A 46 8.03 -0.54 16.98
CA ASN A 46 8.42 -1.28 18.18
C ASN A 46 9.87 -1.78 18.14
N GLU A 47 10.38 -2.15 16.97
CA GLU A 47 11.69 -2.83 16.88
C GLU A 47 12.80 -1.96 16.31
N PHE A 48 12.48 -0.88 15.60
CA PHE A 48 13.48 -0.11 14.84
C PHE A 48 13.57 1.36 15.22
N ASN A 49 12.70 1.84 16.11
CA ASN A 49 12.74 3.19 16.69
C ASN A 49 12.99 4.30 15.65
N PRO A 50 12.13 4.44 14.62
CA PRO A 50 12.28 5.49 13.61
C PRO A 50 12.07 6.87 14.23
N ARG A 51 12.54 7.91 13.53
CA ARG A 51 12.14 9.29 13.81
C ARG A 51 10.74 9.58 13.28
N ARG A 52 10.47 9.23 12.02
CA ARG A 52 9.16 9.40 11.36
C ARG A 52 8.84 8.26 10.41
N ILE A 53 7.56 8.03 10.18
CA ILE A 53 7.05 7.10 9.18
C ILE A 53 6.00 7.81 8.32
N TYR A 54 6.14 7.67 7.00
CA TYR A 54 5.19 8.20 6.02
C TYR A 54 4.62 7.06 5.17
N GLN A 55 3.39 7.24 4.72
CA GLN A 55 2.75 6.42 3.69
C GLN A 55 2.38 7.31 2.50
N TRP A 56 2.48 6.79 1.29
CA TRP A 56 1.94 7.42 0.08
C TRP A 56 1.29 6.36 -0.81
N GLY A 57 0.97 6.75 -2.04
CA GLY A 57 0.60 5.81 -3.09
C GLY A 57 -0.81 5.27 -3.00
N SER A 58 -1.04 4.20 -3.76
CA SER A 58 -2.39 3.75 -4.13
C SER A 58 -3.19 3.17 -2.97
N LEU A 59 -2.53 2.60 -1.96
CA LEU A 59 -3.18 2.10 -0.75
C LEU A 59 -3.74 3.24 0.11
N LEU A 60 -3.01 4.36 0.21
CA LEU A 60 -3.49 5.57 0.88
C LEU A 60 -4.62 6.23 0.09
N GLU A 61 -4.44 6.36 -1.22
CA GLU A 61 -5.42 6.92 -2.15
C GLU A 61 -6.41 5.87 -2.63
N GLY A 62 -7.11 5.19 -1.73
CA GLY A 62 -7.75 3.91 -2.01
C GLY A 62 -8.73 3.77 -3.21
N ASN A 63 -9.05 4.84 -3.95
CA ASN A 63 -9.67 4.79 -5.29
C ASN A 63 -8.69 4.44 -6.43
N ARG A 64 -7.38 4.52 -6.19
CA ARG A 64 -6.30 4.15 -7.12
C ARG A 64 -5.75 2.74 -6.88
N PHE A 65 -6.13 2.09 -5.77
CA PHE A 65 -5.70 0.73 -5.43
C PHE A 65 -6.17 -0.27 -6.49
N GLN A 66 -5.27 -1.14 -6.92
CA GLN A 66 -5.46 -2.15 -7.97
C GLN A 66 -4.81 -3.47 -7.54
N GLU A 67 -5.05 -4.55 -8.29
CA GLU A 67 -4.51 -5.87 -7.97
C GLU A 67 -2.97 -5.92 -7.96
N ILE A 68 -2.32 -5.04 -8.73
CA ILE A 68 -0.85 -4.94 -8.81
C ILE A 68 -0.25 -3.89 -7.87
N SER A 69 -1.07 -3.27 -7.02
CA SER A 69 -0.62 -2.22 -6.09
C SER A 69 0.39 -2.74 -5.09
N ASP A 70 1.34 -1.87 -4.75
CA ASP A 70 2.32 -2.03 -3.69
C ASP A 70 1.84 -1.43 -2.36
N ILE A 71 2.57 -1.79 -1.29
CA ILE A 71 2.52 -1.14 0.00
C ILE A 71 3.70 -0.15 0.08
N ASP A 72 3.40 1.14 0.06
CA ASP A 72 4.40 2.22 0.11
C ASP A 72 4.66 2.73 1.53
N ILE A 73 5.91 2.63 2.00
CA ILE A 73 6.33 3.08 3.34
C ILE A 73 7.69 3.78 3.26
N ALA A 74 7.83 4.91 3.95
CA ALA A 74 9.10 5.61 4.09
C ALA A 74 9.41 5.78 5.56
N VAL A 75 10.64 5.46 5.92
CA VAL A 75 11.18 5.65 7.26
C VAL A 75 12.21 6.77 7.26
N GLU A 76 12.21 7.54 8.32
CA GLU A 76 13.20 8.57 8.62
C GLU A 76 13.83 8.22 9.96
N GLY A 77 15.15 8.39 10.11
CA GLY A 77 15.92 8.10 11.32
C GLY A 77 16.49 6.68 11.42
N ILE A 78 16.36 5.85 10.38
CA ILE A 78 16.99 4.52 10.29
C ILE A 78 18.04 4.58 9.17
N THR A 79 19.27 4.97 9.52
CA THR A 79 20.33 5.26 8.54
C THR A 79 21.40 4.17 8.43
N ASP A 80 21.49 3.26 9.42
CA ASP A 80 22.42 2.13 9.34
C ASP A 80 21.92 1.11 8.31
N PRO A 81 22.71 0.78 7.26
CA PRO A 81 22.25 -0.12 6.20
C PRO A 81 21.88 -1.52 6.71
N LYS A 82 22.63 -2.07 7.67
CA LYS A 82 22.35 -3.43 8.20
C LYS A 82 21.00 -3.45 8.92
N THR A 83 20.72 -2.42 9.71
CA THR A 83 19.46 -2.22 10.41
C THR A 83 18.33 -2.07 9.40
N PHE A 84 18.49 -1.25 8.36
CA PHE A 84 17.48 -1.09 7.32
C PHE A 84 17.19 -2.39 6.55
N PHE A 85 18.21 -3.14 6.14
CA PHE A 85 17.98 -4.43 5.47
C PHE A 85 17.34 -5.47 6.40
N SER A 86 17.64 -5.42 7.70
CA SER A 86 16.96 -6.26 8.70
C SER A 86 15.47 -5.89 8.82
N LEU A 87 15.16 -4.59 8.87
CA LEU A 87 13.80 -4.07 8.82
C LEU A 87 13.08 -4.56 7.57
N TYR A 88 13.68 -4.34 6.40
CA TYR A 88 13.10 -4.69 5.11
C TYR A 88 12.74 -6.17 5.04
N ARG A 89 13.66 -7.05 5.44
CA ARG A 89 13.42 -8.50 5.48
C ARG A 89 12.24 -8.86 6.39
N LYS A 90 12.17 -8.29 7.60
CA LYS A 90 11.08 -8.58 8.54
C LYS A 90 9.75 -8.05 8.02
N ALA A 91 9.72 -6.83 7.47
CA ALA A 91 8.52 -6.22 6.90
C ALA A 91 8.00 -7.01 5.70
N GLN A 92 8.89 -7.42 4.79
CA GLN A 92 8.54 -8.23 3.62
C GLN A 92 7.96 -9.60 4.01
N ALA A 93 8.35 -10.17 5.14
CA ALA A 93 7.77 -11.43 5.62
C ALA A 93 6.34 -11.29 6.17
N LEU A 94 5.85 -10.06 6.41
CA LEU A 94 4.50 -9.79 6.92
C LEU A 94 3.45 -9.60 5.82
N THR A 95 3.83 -9.63 4.55
CA THR A 95 2.92 -9.35 3.46
C THR A 95 3.21 -10.18 2.22
N SER A 96 2.17 -10.51 1.46
CA SER A 96 2.30 -11.05 0.11
C SER A 96 2.31 -9.98 -0.98
N PHE A 97 2.06 -8.72 -0.62
CA PHE A 97 2.06 -7.60 -1.56
C PHE A 97 3.50 -7.15 -1.86
N PRO A 98 3.76 -6.59 -3.05
CA PRO A 98 5.00 -5.86 -3.28
C PRO A 98 5.18 -4.77 -2.22
N LEU A 99 6.33 -4.76 -1.55
CA LEU A 99 6.65 -3.78 -0.53
C LEU A 99 7.62 -2.75 -1.09
N HIS A 100 7.21 -1.49 -1.11
CA HIS A 100 8.06 -0.37 -1.46
C HIS A 100 8.45 0.39 -0.19
N LEU A 101 9.51 -0.10 0.45
CA LEU A 101 10.04 0.48 1.68
C LEU A 101 11.32 1.28 1.38
N VAL A 102 11.33 2.57 1.73
CA VAL A 102 12.46 3.48 1.44
C VAL A 102 12.99 4.20 2.69
N GLN A 103 14.28 4.55 2.68
CA GLN A 103 14.91 5.45 3.67
C GLN A 103 14.88 6.87 3.12
N ILE A 104 14.25 7.79 3.85
CA ILE A 104 14.18 9.20 3.45
C ILE A 104 15.56 9.82 3.24
N GLU A 105 16.56 9.41 4.02
CA GLU A 105 17.91 9.94 3.99
C GLU A 105 18.73 9.53 2.75
N THR A 106 18.32 8.48 2.03
CA THR A 106 19.14 7.89 0.95
C THR A 106 18.53 8.02 -0.44
N ILE A 107 17.22 8.31 -0.54
CA ILE A 107 16.55 8.53 -1.82
C ILE A 107 16.80 9.94 -2.39
N HIS A 108 16.48 10.14 -3.67
CA HIS A 108 16.62 11.44 -4.32
C HIS A 108 15.85 12.55 -3.55
N PRO A 109 16.44 13.74 -3.30
CA PRO A 109 15.82 14.77 -2.47
C PRO A 109 14.44 15.23 -2.94
N GLU A 110 14.22 15.33 -4.26
CA GLU A 110 12.92 15.70 -4.81
C GLU A 110 11.84 14.63 -4.50
N TYR A 111 12.23 13.35 -4.52
CA TYR A 111 11.33 12.25 -4.20
C TYR A 111 11.01 12.23 -2.69
N ALA A 112 12.02 12.42 -1.84
CA ALA A 112 11.82 12.59 -0.40
C ALA A 112 10.89 13.76 -0.08
N ASN A 113 11.06 14.90 -0.75
CA ASN A 113 10.20 16.07 -0.58
C ASN A 113 8.77 15.79 -1.02
N ASN A 114 8.58 15.07 -2.14
CA ASN A 114 7.25 14.67 -2.60
C ASN A 114 6.54 13.79 -1.56
N ILE A 115 7.22 12.77 -1.03
CA ILE A 115 6.68 11.89 0.03
C ILE A 115 6.32 12.71 1.28
N LYS A 116 7.20 13.62 1.73
CA LYS A 116 6.95 14.43 2.93
C LYS A 116 5.80 15.40 2.77
N GLN A 117 5.60 15.97 1.58
CA GLN A 117 4.56 16.97 1.33
C GLN A 117 3.20 16.37 0.99
N LYS A 118 3.18 15.27 0.23
CA LYS A 118 1.95 14.67 -0.30
C LYS A 118 1.54 13.38 0.42
N GLY A 119 2.50 12.71 1.05
CA GLY A 119 2.24 11.53 1.86
C GLY A 119 1.60 11.88 3.19
N LYS A 120 1.12 10.85 3.87
CA LYS A 120 0.56 10.95 5.21
C LYS A 120 1.65 10.63 6.22
N LEU A 121 1.94 11.56 7.13
CA LEU A 121 2.74 11.30 8.33
C LEU A 121 1.90 10.43 9.28
N LEU A 122 2.40 9.24 9.60
CA LEU A 122 1.69 8.25 10.42
C LEU A 122 2.29 8.10 11.81
N TYR A 123 3.58 8.41 11.94
CA TYR A 123 4.29 8.35 13.19
C TYR A 123 5.37 9.42 13.21
N GLU A 124 5.48 10.08 14.35
CA GLU A 124 6.61 10.91 14.72
C GLU A 124 6.97 10.58 16.17
N ARG A 125 8.24 10.28 16.42
CA ARG A 125 8.70 9.96 17.77
C ARG A 125 8.58 11.21 18.66
N PRO A 126 7.89 11.13 19.80
CA PRO A 126 7.83 12.24 20.75
C PRO A 126 9.23 12.54 21.31
N PHE A 127 9.46 13.82 21.62
CA PHE A 127 10.73 14.34 22.15
C PHE A 127 11.09 13.75 23.51
#